data_AF-A0A3D4WMI8-F1
#
_entry.id   AF-A0A3D4WMI8-F1
#
_cell.length_a   1.000
_cell.length_b   1.000
_cell.length_c   1.000
_cell.angle_alpha   90.00
_cell.angle_beta   90.00
_cell.angle_gamma   90.00
#
_symmetry.space_group_name_H-M   'P 1'
#
loop_
_entity.id
_entity.type
_entity.pdbx_description
1 polymer ?
#
loop_
_entity_poly.entity_id
_entity_poly.type
_entity_poly.pdbx_seq_one_letter_code
_entity_poly.pdbx_strand_id
1 'polypeptide(L)'
;MIACADATNRLWEYLDATLDAAARDDVEEHLAHCLRCCGELEFAKELRRFLTDAEHDQIPPDVLARLNETLERLHLEPNEERS
;
A
#
# COMPACT_ATOMS: atom_id res chain seq x y z
N MET A 1 -21.33 0.73 -6.03
CA MET A 1 -21.06 1.99 -5.32
C MET A 1 -21.61 2.03 -3.89
N ILE A 2 -20.71 1.94 -2.91
CA ILE A 2 -20.96 1.98 -1.46
C ILE A 2 -21.16 3.42 -0.94
N ALA A 3 -21.75 3.57 0.25
CA ALA A 3 -21.92 4.88 0.90
C ALA A 3 -20.59 5.39 1.47
N CYS A 4 -20.44 6.72 1.62
CA CYS A 4 -19.22 7.32 2.18
C CYS A 4 -18.87 6.77 3.57
N ALA A 5 -19.88 6.51 4.42
CA ALA A 5 -19.63 5.97 5.76
C ALA A 5 -19.00 4.57 5.70
N ASP A 6 -19.47 3.72 4.78
CA ASP A 6 -18.91 2.38 4.58
C ASP A 6 -17.52 2.44 3.96
N ALA A 7 -17.31 3.36 3.00
CA ALA A 7 -16.00 3.61 2.41
C ALA A 7 -15.00 4.04 3.48
N THR A 8 -15.34 5.02 4.32
CA THR A 8 -14.48 5.51 5.41
C THR A 8 -14.11 4.41 6.41
N ASN A 9 -15.05 3.54 6.78
CA ASN A 9 -14.76 2.40 7.66
C ASN A 9 -13.76 1.43 7.02
N ARG A 10 -13.88 1.18 5.71
CA ARG A 10 -13.01 0.27 4.97
C ARG A 10 -11.67 0.89 4.55
N LEU A 11 -11.46 2.21 4.70
CA LEU A 11 -10.20 2.87 4.29
C LEU A 11 -8.98 2.31 5.01
N TRP A 12 -9.11 1.93 6.28
CA TRP A 12 -7.99 1.36 7.04
C TRP A 12 -7.62 -0.04 6.52
N GLU A 13 -8.61 -0.91 6.33
CA GLU A 13 -8.41 -2.23 5.72
C GLU A 13 -7.85 -2.12 4.29
N TYR A 14 -8.28 -1.10 3.55
CA TYR A 14 -7.74 -0.77 2.23
C TYR A 14 -6.26 -0.38 2.30
N LEU A 15 -5.86 0.47 3.26
CA LEU A 15 -4.48 0.89 3.49
C LEU A 15 -3.57 -0.23 3.99
N ASP A 16 -4.13 -1.18 4.73
CA ASP A 16 -3.42 -2.35 5.26
C ASP A 16 -3.41 -3.52 4.27
N ALA A 17 -4.03 -3.36 3.09
CA ALA A 17 -4.18 -4.39 2.06
C ALA A 17 -4.84 -5.69 2.57
N THR A 18 -5.77 -5.57 3.52
CA THR A 18 -6.50 -6.69 4.12
C THR A 18 -7.91 -6.90 3.54
N LEU A 19 -8.38 -5.96 2.71
CA LEU A 19 -9.63 -6.14 1.96
C LEU A 19 -9.53 -7.27 0.95
N ASP A 20 -10.63 -8.00 0.77
CA ASP A 20 -10.80 -8.87 -0.39
C ASP A 20 -10.90 -8.06 -1.69
N ALA A 21 -10.73 -8.75 -2.83
CA ALA A 21 -10.71 -8.10 -4.14
C ALA A 21 -12.00 -7.35 -4.47
N ALA A 22 -13.17 -7.89 -4.10
CA ALA A 22 -14.45 -7.26 -4.40
C ALA A 22 -14.67 -6.00 -3.56
N ALA A 23 -14.33 -6.06 -2.26
CA ALA A 23 -14.41 -4.92 -1.36
C ALA A 23 -13.41 -3.82 -1.73
N ARG A 24 -12.25 -4.20 -2.26
CA ARG A 24 -11.28 -3.26 -2.81
C ARG A 24 -11.83 -2.52 -4.02
N ASP A 25 -12.38 -3.25 -4.99
CA ASP A 25 -12.97 -2.66 -6.20
C ASP A 25 -14.10 -1.66 -5.85
N ASP A 26 -14.95 -2.00 -4.87
CA ASP A 26 -16.01 -1.11 -4.37
C ASP A 26 -15.46 0.22 -3.80
N VAL A 27 -14.35 0.15 -3.05
CA VAL A 27 -13.69 1.33 -2.47
C VAL A 27 -13.02 2.15 -3.57
N GLU A 28 -12.34 1.52 -4.52
CA GLU A 28 -11.71 2.18 -5.66
C GLU A 28 -12.76 2.89 -6.55
N GLU A 29 -13.89 2.25 -6.83
CA GLU A 29 -15.03 2.86 -7.53
C GLU A 29 -15.55 4.10 -6.79
N HIS A 30 -15.66 4.05 -5.47
CA HIS A 30 -16.10 5.17 -4.65
C HIS A 30 -15.10 6.34 -4.67
N LEU A 31 -13.80 6.03 -4.51
CA LEU A 31 -12.72 7.03 -4.51
C LEU A 31 -12.59 7.73 -5.87
N ALA A 32 -12.92 7.05 -6.97
CA ALA A 32 -12.92 7.67 -8.30
C ALA A 32 -13.93 8.82 -8.44
N HIS A 33 -14.96 8.88 -7.59
CA HIS A 33 -16.06 9.85 -7.70
C HIS A 33 -16.22 10.77 -6.49
N CYS A 34 -15.63 10.45 -5.34
CA CYS A 34 -15.85 11.14 -4.07
C CYS A 34 -14.61 11.87 -3.55
N LEU A 35 -14.54 13.18 -3.78
CA LEU A 35 -13.43 14.02 -3.32
C LEU A 35 -13.26 14.01 -1.78
N ARG A 36 -14.36 13.88 -1.04
CA ARG A 36 -14.32 13.81 0.43
C ARG A 36 -13.56 12.58 0.92
N CYS A 37 -13.90 11.40 0.41
CA CYS A 37 -13.24 10.16 0.80
C CYS A 37 -11.78 10.10 0.31
N CYS A 38 -11.46 10.76 -0.81
CA CYS A 38 -10.06 10.98 -1.19
C CYS A 38 -9.32 11.81 -0.13
N GLY A 39 -9.91 12.88 0.39
CA GLY A 39 -9.31 13.68 1.46
C GLY A 39 -9.07 12.88 2.76
N GLU A 40 -10.05 12.07 3.16
CA GLU A 40 -9.92 11.17 4.33
C GLU A 40 -8.81 10.13 4.12
N LEU A 41 -8.70 9.56 2.91
CA LEU A 41 -7.65 8.61 2.56
C LEU A 41 -6.26 9.25 2.62
N GLU A 42 -6.09 10.46 2.06
CA GLU A 42 -4.83 11.18 2.12
C GLU A 42 -4.45 11.52 3.58
N PHE A 43 -5.42 11.95 4.39
CA PHE A 43 -5.19 12.17 5.83
C PHE A 43 -4.71 10.89 6.54
N ALA A 44 -5.34 9.75 6.27
CA ALA A 44 -4.94 8.47 6.88
C ALA A 44 -3.53 8.03 6.44
N LYS A 45 -3.15 8.24 5.17
CA LYS A 45 -1.77 8.01 4.69
C LYS A 45 -0.75 8.91 5.41
N GLU A 46 -1.05 10.19 5.53
CA GLU A 46 -0.20 11.16 6.21
C GLU A 46 -0.01 10.81 7.69
N LEU A 47 -1.08 10.40 8.37
CA LEU A 47 -1.03 9.93 9.75
C LEU A 47 -0.13 8.70 9.89
N ARG A 48 -0.26 7.71 9.01
CA ARG A 48 0.58 6.51 9.01
C ARG A 48 2.06 6.85 8.77
N ARG A 49 2.35 7.76 7.84
CA ARG A 49 3.71 8.25 7.59
C ARG A 49 4.28 8.91 8.84
N PHE A 50 3.53 9.83 9.45
CA PHE A 50 3.94 10.51 10.67
C PHE A 50 4.27 9.55 11.81
N LEU A 51 3.47 8.49 11.99
CA LEU A 51 3.74 7.45 12.99
C LEU A 51 4.98 6.61 12.65
N THR A 52 5.20 6.29 11.37
CA THR A 52 6.35 5.49 10.93
C THR A 52 7.66 6.30 11.05
N ASP A 53 7.63 7.59 10.74
CA ASP A 53 8.80 8.46 10.81
C ASP A 53 9.35 8.61 12.24
N ALA A 54 8.48 8.48 13.26
CA ALA A 54 8.86 8.54 14.67
C ALA A 54 9.66 7.31 15.14
N GLU A 55 9.60 6.19 14.40
CA GLU A 55 10.14 4.90 14.80
C GLU A 55 11.08 4.37 13.72
N HIS A 56 12.16 5.11 13.43
CA HIS A 56 13.23 4.61 12.57
C HIS A 56 14.20 3.73 13.37
N ASP A 57 13.89 2.44 13.46
CA ASP A 57 14.93 1.43 13.68
C ASP A 57 15.63 1.20 12.33
N GLN A 58 16.87 1.65 12.22
CA GLN A 58 17.61 1.55 10.96
C GLN A 58 17.80 0.07 10.61
N ILE A 59 17.43 -0.34 9.39
CA ILE A 59 17.69 -1.71 8.91
C ILE A 59 19.19 -1.97 9.05
N PRO A 60 19.60 -3.06 9.73
CA PRO A 60 21.00 -3.40 9.87
C PRO A 60 21.69 -3.47 8.49
N PRO A 61 22.89 -2.90 8.34
CA PRO A 61 23.54 -2.74 7.03
C PRO A 61 23.83 -4.09 6.35
N ASP A 62 24.04 -5.15 7.13
CA ASP A 62 24.24 -6.51 6.60
C ASP A 62 22.97 -7.10 5.98
N VAL A 63 21.80 -6.82 6.57
CA VAL A 63 20.50 -7.24 6.05
C VAL A 63 20.20 -6.49 4.75
N LEU A 64 20.46 -5.18 4.71
CA LEU A 64 20.28 -4.37 3.52
C LEU A 64 21.20 -4.82 2.37
N ALA A 65 22.46 -5.15 2.66
CA ALA A 65 23.40 -5.66 1.67
C ALA A 65 22.92 -7.00 1.05
N ARG A 66 22.47 -7.94 1.89
CA ARG A 66 21.94 -9.24 1.44
C ARG A 66 20.65 -9.09 0.62
N LEU A 67 19.79 -8.14 0.99
CA LEU A 67 18.57 -7.83 0.24
C LEU A 67 18.92 -7.33 -1.17
N ASN A 68 19.83 -6.35 -1.26
CA ASN A 68 20.27 -5.79 -2.55
C ASN A 68 20.91 -6.85 -3.45
N GLU A 69 21.81 -7.67 -2.92
CA GLU A 69 22.44 -8.78 -3.68
C GLU A 69 21.38 -9.76 -4.23
N THR A 70 20.35 -10.06 -3.43
CA THR A 70 19.25 -10.94 -3.85
C THR A 70 18.41 -10.31 -4.95
N LEU A 71 18.07 -9.01 -4.83
CA LEU A 71 17.33 -8.28 -5.86
C LEU A 71 18.11 -8.16 -7.17
N GLU A 72 19.42 -7.91 -7.11
CA GLU A 72 20.29 -7.90 -8.29
C GLU A 72 20.29 -9.27 -8.99
N ARG A 73 20.42 -10.35 -8.23
CA ARG A 73 20.35 -11.71 -8.79
C ARG A 73 19.02 -12.01 -9.48
N LEU A 74 17.90 -11.56 -8.90
CA LEU A 74 16.56 -11.74 -9.49
C LEU A 74 16.35 -10.87 -10.74
N HIS A 75 16.90 -9.65 -10.79
CA HIS A 75 16.89 -8.81 -11.99
C HIS A 75 17.83 -9.33 -13.09
N LEU A 76 18.83 -10.14 -12.73
CA LEU A 76 19.75 -10.79 -13.64
C LEU A 76 19.29 -12.18 -14.09
N GLU A 77 18.15 -12.69 -13.61
CA GLU A 77 17.48 -13.79 -14.30
C GLU A 77 16.85 -13.19 -15.57
N PRO A 78 17.42 -13.42 -16.76
CA PRO A 78 16.77 -12.97 -17.98
C PRO A 78 15.38 -13.57 -18.00
N ASN A 79 14.40 -12.71 -18.27
CA ASN A 79 13.08 -13.07 -18.77
C ASN A 79 13.25 -13.79 -20.13
N GLU A 80 13.80 -15.00 -20.10
CA GLU A 80 14.15 -15.83 -21.25
C GLU A 80 13.17 -17.00 -21.42
N GLU A 81 11.96 -16.94 -20.84
CA GLU A 81 10.95 -17.95 -21.09
C GLU A 81 9.55 -17.38 -20.79
N ARG A 82 8.98 -16.68 -21.78
CA ARG A 82 7.53 -16.63 -22.01
C ARG A 82 7.27 -16.21 -23.46
N SER A 83 7.51 -17.19 -24.33
CA SER A 83 6.97 -17.26 -25.70
C SER A 83 5.45 -17.46 -25.68
#